data_AF-A0A519CUJ1-F1
#
_entry.id   AF-A0A519CUJ1-F1
#
_cell.length_a   1.000
_cell.length_b   1.000
_cell.length_c   1.000
_cell.angle_alpha   90.00
_cell.angle_beta   90.00
_cell.angle_gamma   90.00
#
_symmetry.space_group_name_H-M   'P 1'
#
loop_
_entity.id
_entity.type
_entity.pdbx_description
1 polymer ?
#
loop_
_entity_poly.entity_id
_entity_poly.type
_entity_poly.pdbx_seq_one_letter_code
_entity_poly.pdbx_strand_id
1 'polypeptide(L)' 'MFVPITEITFLILSFSKISNYIDPGSLSAFMAVIIGAIAGLGMTLKLYWHKIKLKLSQR' A
#
# COMPACT_ATOMS: atom_id res chain seq x y z
N MET A 1 2.38 0.15 41.46
CA MET A 1 1.68 1.13 40.60
C MET A 1 0.48 0.42 40.01
N PHE A 2 -0.73 0.71 40.48
CA PHE A 2 -1.95 0.06 39.99
C PHE A 2 -2.37 0.76 38.69
N VAL A 3 -2.34 0.03 37.57
CA VAL A 3 -2.92 0.53 36.32
C VAL A 3 -4.44 0.58 36.50
N PRO A 4 -5.08 1.75 36.29
CA PRO A 4 -6.50 1.87 36.51
C PRO A 4 -7.27 1.02 35.49
N ILE A 5 -8.30 0.32 35.98
CA ILE A 5 -9.11 -0.65 35.22
C ILE A 5 -9.72 -0.01 33.97
N THR A 6 -9.93 1.31 33.98
CA THR A 6 -10.39 2.12 32.85
C THR A 6 -9.46 2.06 31.64
N GLU A 7 -8.13 2.06 31.86
CA GLU A 7 -7.13 1.98 30.80
C GLU A 7 -7.11 0.59 30.15
N ILE A 8 -7.28 -0.44 30.98
CA ILE A 8 -7.36 -1.83 30.52
C ILE A 8 -8.62 -2.03 29.66
N THR A 9 -9.76 -1.48 30.10
CA THR A 9 -11.00 -1.54 29.31
C THR A 9 -10.93 -0.75 28.01
N PHE A 10 -10.26 0.41 28.01
CA PHE A 10 -10.05 1.22 26.81
C PHE A 10 -9.17 0.51 25.78
N LEU A 11 -8.12 -0.18 26.25
CA LEU A 11 -7.24 -0.99 25.42
C LEU A 11 -8.00 -2.14 24.75
N ILE A 12 -8.77 -2.91 25.53
CA ILE A 12 -9.55 -4.05 25.02
C ILE A 12 -10.61 -3.59 24.00
N LEU A 13 -11.28 -2.47 24.23
CA LEU A 13 -12.26 -1.91 23.30
C LEU A 13 -11.60 -1.43 21.99
N SER A 14 -10.40 -0.85 22.08
CA SER A 14 -9.63 -0.42 20.90
C SER A 14 -9.19 -1.60 20.03
N PHE A 15 -8.80 -2.73 20.64
CA PHE A 15 -8.46 -3.95 19.91
C PHE A 15 -9.69 -4.70 19.35
N SER A 16 -10.85 -4.58 19.99
CA SER A 16 -12.09 -5.22 19.52
C SER A 16 -12.76 -4.46 18.35
N LYS A 17 -12.32 -3.23 18.07
CA LYS A 17 -12.77 -2.45 16.92
C LYS A 17 -11.88 -2.84 15.73
N ILE A 18 -12.49 -3.38 14.68
CA ILE A 18 -11.91 -3.58 13.34
C ILE A 18 -11.21 -4.94 13.13
N SER A 19 -12.01 -5.98 12.89
CA SER A 19 -11.60 -7.13 12.07
C SER A 19 -12.00 -6.93 10.59
N ASN A 20 -13.07 -6.18 10.31
CA ASN A 20 -13.68 -6.13 8.96
C ASN A 20 -13.99 -4.70 8.46
N TYR A 21 -13.66 -3.66 9.23
CA TYR A 21 -13.90 -2.27 8.84
C TYR A 21 -12.63 -1.67 8.25
N ILE A 22 -12.46 -1.80 6.93
CA ILE A 22 -11.46 -1.01 6.21
C ILE A 22 -12.09 0.36 6.01
N ASP A 23 -11.56 1.37 6.68
CA ASP A 23 -12.07 2.72 6.49
C ASP A 23 -11.85 3.15 5.01
N PRO A 24 -12.81 3.89 4.42
CA PRO A 24 -12.76 4.23 3.00
C PRO A 24 -11.53 5.07 2.63
N GLY A 25 -10.92 5.77 3.60
CA GLY A 25 -9.67 6.51 3.42
C GLY A 25 -8.46 5.58 3.25
N SER A 26 -8.29 4.62 4.14
CA SER A 26 -7.24 3.60 4.06
C SER A 26 -7.37 2.73 2.81
N LEU A 27 -8.60 2.36 2.42
CA LEU A 27 -8.81 1.63 1.16
C LEU A 27 -8.35 2.46 -0.05
N SER A 28 -8.68 3.75 -0.06
CA SER A 28 -8.29 4.67 -1.14
C SER A 28 -6.77 4.84 -1.20
N ALA A 29 -6.11 4.99 -0.05
CA ALA A 29 -4.64 5.08 0.03
C ALA A 29 -3.97 3.79 -0.48
N PHE A 30 -4.48 2.62 -0.10
CA PHE A 30 -3.98 1.34 -0.57
C PHE A 30 -4.12 1.17 -2.09
N MET A 31 -5.28 1.54 -2.64
CA MET A 31 -5.50 1.51 -4.09
C MET A 31 -4.58 2.47 -4.83
N ALA A 32 -4.31 3.66 -4.29
CA ALA A 32 -3.36 4.60 -4.87
C ALA A 32 -1.94 4.02 -4.95
N VAL A 33 -1.49 3.29 -3.93
CA VAL A 33 -0.20 2.60 -3.95
C VAL A 33 -0.15 1.53 -5.04
N ILE A 34 -1.21 0.73 -5.19
CA ILE A 34 -1.29 -0.30 -6.23
C ILE A 34 -1.23 0.33 -7.63
N ILE A 35 -2.03 1.37 -7.87
CA ILE A 35 -2.06 2.08 -9.16
C ILE A 35 -0.70 2.70 -9.45
N GLY A 36 -0.07 3.33 -8.45
CA GLY A 36 1.27 3.89 -8.56
C GLY A 36 2.32 2.84 -8.89
N ALA A 37 2.27 1.68 -8.24
CA ALA A 37 3.17 0.56 -8.51
C ALA A 37 3.01 0.03 -9.94
N ILE A 38 1.77 -0.18 -10.41
CA ILE A 38 1.50 -0.64 -11.78
C ILE A 38 1.96 0.39 -12.81
N ALA A 39 1.69 1.67 -12.58
CA ALA A 39 2.13 2.75 -13.46
C ALA A 39 3.67 2.82 -13.54
N GLY A 40 4.35 2.72 -12.39
CA GLY A 40 5.81 2.68 -12.31
C GLY A 40 6.42 1.47 -13.03
N LEU A 41 5.87 0.28 -12.81
CA LEU A 41 6.28 -0.94 -13.50
C LEU A 41 6.05 -0.86 -15.02
N GLY A 42 4.91 -0.34 -15.44
CA GLY A 42 4.60 -0.15 -16.87
C GLY A 42 5.57 0.80 -17.57
N MET A 43 5.91 1.94 -16.93
CA MET A 43 6.89 2.89 -17.47
C MET A 43 8.29 2.28 -17.56
N THR A 44 8.75 1.61 -16.50
CA THR A 44 10.09 1.00 -16.48
C THR A 44 10.21 -0.09 -17.55
N LEU A 45 9.23 -0.99 -17.66
CA LEU A 45 9.21 -2.01 -18.71
C LEU A 45 9.25 -1.40 -20.11
N LYS A 46 8.44 -0.36 -20.37
CA LYS A 46 8.44 0.36 -21.65
C LYS A 46 9.80 0.95 -21.97
N LEU A 47 10.45 1.60 -21.00
CA LEU A 47 11.79 2.18 -21.18
C LEU A 47 12.83 1.12 -21.52
N TYR A 48 12.83 -0.01 -20.81
CA TYR A 48 13.74 -1.12 -21.10
C TYR A 48 13.48 -1.74 -22.48
N TRP A 49 12.21 -1.88 -22.87
CA TRP A 49 11.84 -2.36 -24.20
C TRP A 49 12.38 -1.46 -25.32
N HIS A 50 12.27 -0.14 -25.16
CA HIS A 50 12.87 0.82 -26.09
C HIS A 50 14.40 0.73 -26.13
N LYS A 51 15.06 0.61 -24.98
CA LYS A 51 16.52 0.45 -24.91
C LYS A 51 17.01 -0.80 -25.63
N ILE A 52 16.32 -1.93 -25.48
CA ILE A 52 16.66 -3.19 -26.16
C ILE A 52 16.49 -3.01 -27.67
N LYS A 53 15.36 -2.45 -28.12
CA LYS A 53 15.12 -2.23 -29.55
C LYS A 53 16.15 -1.29 -30.19
N LEU A 54 16.53 -0.22 -29.51
CA LEU A 54 17.60 0.68 -29.99
C LEU A 54 18.93 -0.06 -30.14
N LYS A 55 19.33 -0.86 -29.15
CA LYS A 55 20.56 -1.67 -29.23
C LYS A 55 20.50 -2.73 -30.34
N LEU A 56 19.33 -3.31 -30.59
CA LEU A 56 19.14 -4.31 -31.64
C LEU A 56 19.12 -3.70 -33.04
N SER A 57 18.57 -2.49 -33.18
CA SER A 57 18.47 -1.76 -34.45
C SER A 57 19.76 -1.04 -34.86
N GLN A 58 20.70 -0.85 -33.93
CA GLN A 58 22.03 -0.28 -34.20
C GLN A 58 23.07 -1.35 -34.57
N ARG A 59 22.66 -2.61 -34.77
CA ARG A 59 23.43 -3.64 -35.46
C ARG A 59 22.84 -3.86 -36.85
#